data_AF-A0A1Q2CT08-F1
#
_entry.id   AF-A0A1Q2CT08-F1
#
_cell.length_a   1.000
_cell.length_b   1.000
_cell.length_c   1.000
_cell.angle_alpha   90.00
_cell.angle_beta   90.00
_cell.angle_gamma   90.00
#
_symmetry.space_group_name_H-M   'P 1'
#
loop_
_entity.id
_entity.type
_entity.pdbx_description
1 polymer ?
#
loop_
_entity_poly.entity_id
_entity_poly.type
_entity_poly.pdbx_seq_one_letter_code
_entity_poly.pdbx_strand_id
1 'polypeptide(L)'
;MSQEHDEMDECVQALARVHAFLHEELVEADADAIRIHLHACERCMENFEIESTITEMIVRSQPVEQAPTTLAARIQTMRITRR
;
A
#
# COMPACT_ATOMS: atom_id res chain seq x y z
N MET A 1 11.11 21.96 24.26
CA MET A 1 11.96 20.96 23.60
C MET A 1 11.38 19.57 23.84
N SER A 2 10.10 19.36 23.47
CA SER A 2 9.37 18.11 23.71
C SER A 2 8.51 17.75 22.51
N GLN A 3 7.94 18.75 21.82
CA GLN A 3 7.19 18.57 20.57
C GLN A 3 8.04 17.96 19.42
N GLU A 4 9.29 18.38 19.25
CA GLU A 4 10.16 17.86 18.17
C GLU A 4 10.53 16.37 18.33
N HIS A 5 10.51 15.85 19.56
CA HIS A 5 10.82 14.43 19.81
C HIS A 5 9.61 13.54 19.50
N ASP A 6 8.41 13.98 19.87
CA ASP A 6 7.17 13.27 19.58
C ASP A 6 6.91 13.17 18.06
N GLU A 7 7.17 14.24 17.30
CA GLU A 7 7.03 14.23 15.84
C GLU A 7 7.98 13.24 15.14
N MET A 8 9.21 13.07 15.68
CA MET A 8 10.16 12.09 15.16
C MET A 8 9.70 10.65 15.41
N ASP A 9 9.17 10.37 16.60
CA ASP A 9 8.68 9.05 16.97
C ASP A 9 7.45 8.66 16.12
N GLU A 10 6.57 9.62 15.80
CA GLU A 10 5.45 9.41 14.87
C GLU A 10 5.93 9.10 13.44
N CYS A 11 6.93 9.83 12.93
CA CYS A 11 7.50 9.56 11.62
C CYS A 11 8.13 8.16 11.54
N VAL A 12 8.87 7.74 12.57
CA VAL A 12 9.48 6.40 12.63
C VAL A 12 8.40 5.32 12.62
N GLN A 13 7.32 5.50 13.36
CA GLN A 13 6.20 4.56 13.39
C GLN A 13 5.47 4.50 12.05
N ALA A 14 5.26 5.64 11.39
CA ALA A 14 4.62 5.71 10.09
C ALA A 14 5.45 4.99 9.02
N LEU A 15 6.76 5.28 8.97
CA LEU A 15 7.69 4.64 8.03
C LEU A 15 7.83 3.14 8.28
N ALA A 16 7.77 2.67 9.53
CA ALA A 16 7.78 1.25 9.84
C ALA A 16 6.57 0.49 9.26
N ARG A 17 5.45 1.17 9.01
CA ARG A 17 4.19 0.60 8.49
C ARG A 17 3.87 1.00 7.05
N VAL A 18 4.69 1.86 6.44
CA VAL A 18 4.41 2.45 5.12
C VAL A 18 4.29 1.39 4.01
N HIS A 19 5.08 0.32 4.08
CA HIS A 19 4.98 -0.80 3.13
C HIS A 19 3.68 -1.58 3.27
N ALA A 20 3.29 -1.91 4.51
CA ALA A 20 2.01 -2.58 4.77
C ALA A 20 0.83 -1.70 4.32
N PHE A 21 0.93 -0.37 4.50
CA PHE A 21 -0.03 0.57 3.96
C PHE A 21 -0.08 0.55 2.42
N LEU A 22 1.09 0.61 1.76
CA LEU A 22 1.20 0.60 0.29
C LEU A 22 0.61 -0.66 -0.36
N HIS A 23 0.72 -1.81 0.33
CA HIS A 23 0.23 -3.10 -0.16
C HIS A 23 -1.16 -3.48 0.36
N GLU A 24 -1.89 -2.53 0.97
CA GLU A 24 -3.24 -2.75 1.51
C GLU A 24 -3.30 -3.86 2.58
N GLU A 25 -2.21 -4.05 3.33
CA GLU A 25 -2.07 -5.08 4.38
C GLU A 25 -2.45 -4.58 5.78
N LEU A 26 -2.89 -3.32 5.89
CA LEU A 26 -3.36 -2.73 7.14
C LEU A 26 -4.88 -2.81 7.27
N VAL A 27 -5.36 -2.90 8.51
CA VAL A 27 -6.78 -2.67 8.80
C VAL A 27 -7.13 -1.21 8.56
N GLU A 28 -8.41 -0.94 8.24
CA GLU A 28 -8.89 0.40 7.84
C GLU A 28 -8.50 1.49 8.84
N ALA A 29 -8.65 1.25 10.14
CA ALA A 29 -8.29 2.21 11.19
C ALA A 29 -6.78 2.56 11.20
N ASP A 30 -5.91 1.58 10.96
CA ASP A 30 -4.46 1.82 10.90
C ASP A 30 -4.08 2.52 9.59
N ALA A 31 -4.72 2.15 8.48
CA ALA A 31 -4.53 2.81 7.19
C ALA A 31 -4.94 4.30 7.25
N ASP A 32 -6.02 4.61 7.95
CA ASP A 32 -6.48 5.99 8.17
C ASP A 32 -5.46 6.82 8.96
N ALA A 33 -4.89 6.26 10.03
CA ALA A 33 -3.86 6.94 10.81
C ALA A 33 -2.61 7.26 9.97
N ILE A 34 -2.15 6.30 9.17
CA ILE A 34 -1.02 6.52 8.25
C ILE A 34 -1.36 7.59 7.21
N ARG A 35 -2.55 7.55 6.62
CA ARG A 35 -2.98 8.54 5.62
C ARG A 35 -2.98 9.96 6.19
N ILE A 36 -3.51 10.14 7.39
CA ILE A 36 -3.50 11.44 8.08
C ILE A 36 -2.06 11.94 8.26
N HIS A 37 -1.16 11.07 8.72
CA HIS A 37 0.25 11.44 8.92
C HIS A 37 0.97 11.78 7.61
N LEU A 38 0.81 10.96 6.55
CA LEU A 38 1.40 11.24 5.24
C LEU A 38 0.95 12.59 4.69
N HIS A 39 -0.34 12.93 4.81
CA HIS A 39 -0.85 14.24 4.38
C HIS A 39 -0.32 15.42 5.20
N ALA A 40 0.11 15.19 6.44
CA ALA A 40 0.62 16.22 7.34
C ALA A 40 2.16 16.34 7.31
N CYS A 41 2.89 15.34 6.79
CA CYS A 41 4.34 15.26 6.85
C CYS A 41 4.97 15.06 5.46
N GLU A 42 5.58 16.12 4.91
CA GLU A 42 6.24 16.11 3.60
C GLU A 42 7.32 15.02 3.49
N ARG A 43 8.17 14.88 4.51
CA ARG A 43 9.23 13.85 4.55
C ARG A 43 8.67 12.43 4.43
N CYS A 44 7.59 12.12 5.13
CA CYS A 44 6.97 10.79 5.06
C CYS A 44 6.25 10.58 3.73
N MET A 45 5.64 11.63 3.17
CA MET A 45 5.06 11.59 1.82
C MET A 45 6.13 11.29 0.76
N GLU A 46 7.26 11.99 0.78
CA GLU A 46 8.38 11.74 -0.14
C GLU A 46 8.85 10.28 -0.07
N ASN A 47 9.00 9.72 1.13
CA ASN A 47 9.39 8.32 1.29
C ASN A 47 8.32 7.36 0.74
N PHE A 48 7.05 7.65 0.96
CA PHE A 48 5.95 6.86 0.40
C PHE A 48 5.96 6.88 -1.14
N GLU A 49 6.16 8.04 -1.76
CA GLU A 49 6.23 8.19 -3.22
C GLU A 49 7.41 7.42 -3.83
N ILE A 50 8.57 7.42 -3.15
CA ILE A 50 9.73 6.62 -3.55
C ILE A 50 9.37 5.13 -3.55
N GLU A 51 8.79 4.62 -2.46
CA GLU A 51 8.43 3.20 -2.36
C GLU A 51 7.32 2.79 -3.36
N SER A 52 6.36 3.68 -3.60
CA SER A 52 5.33 3.48 -4.64
C SER A 52 5.96 3.39 -6.03
N THR A 53 6.91 4.28 -6.33
CA THR A 53 7.64 4.28 -7.60
C THR A 53 8.43 2.98 -7.79
N ILE A 54 9.14 2.53 -6.76
CA ILE A 54 9.86 1.26 -6.77
C ILE A 54 8.89 0.09 -7.03
N THR A 55 7.76 0.06 -6.33
CA THR A 55 6.73 -0.97 -6.49
C THR A 55 6.20 -1.01 -7.93
N GLU A 56 5.89 0.14 -8.52
CA GLU A 56 5.48 0.22 -9.92
C GLU A 56 6.55 -0.28 -10.89
N MET A 57 7.82 0.07 -10.66
CA MET A 57 8.93 -0.38 -11.49
C MET A 57 9.09 -1.90 -11.43
N ILE A 58 8.93 -2.49 -10.25
CA ILE A 58 8.95 -3.94 -10.05
C ILE A 58 7.82 -4.58 -10.85
N VAL A 59 6.58 -4.12 -10.69
CA VAL A 59 5.41 -4.66 -11.40
C VAL A 59 5.60 -4.58 -12.92
N ARG A 60 6.11 -3.45 -13.43
CA ARG A 60 6.37 -3.27 -14.87
C ARG A 60 7.48 -4.18 -15.41
N SER A 61 8.43 -4.55 -14.57
CA SER A 61 9.57 -5.41 -14.95
C SER A 61 9.22 -6.90 -14.89
N GLN A 62 8.10 -7.27 -14.26
CA GLN A 62 7.67 -8.66 -14.19
C GLN A 62 7.14 -9.13 -15.55
N PRO A 63 7.51 -10.35 -16.00
CA PRO A 63 6.93 -10.92 -17.19
C PRO A 63 5.43 -11.13 -16.99
N VAL A 64 4.65 -10.90 -18.06
CA VAL A 64 3.20 -11.15 -18.03
C VAL A 64 2.97 -12.66 -17.93
N GLU A 65 2.71 -13.15 -16.72
CA GLU A 65 2.29 -14.52 -16.50
C GLU A 65 0.83 -14.67 -16.95
N GLN A 66 0.62 -15.44 -18.01
CA GLN A 66 -0.72 -15.74 -18.50
C GLN A 66 -1.39 -16.72 -17.54
N ALA A 67 -2.53 -16.33 -16.96
CA ALA A 67 -3.34 -17.24 -16.18
C ALA A 67 -3.71 -18.49 -17.01
N PRO A 68 -3.76 -19.69 -16.40
CA PRO A 68 -4.15 -20.89 -17.12
C PRO A 68 -5.49 -20.71 -17.85
N THR A 69 -5.56 -21.08 -19.13
CA THR A 69 -6.76 -20.94 -19.97
C THR A 69 -7.99 -21.63 -19.36
N THR A 70 -7.76 -22.73 -18.63
CA THR A 70 -8.78 -23.45 -17.88
C THR A 70 -9.38 -22.62 -16.74
N LEU A 71 -8.58 -21.81 -16.05
CA LEU A 71 -9.06 -20.90 -15.01
C LEU A 71 -9.89 -19.78 -15.62
N ALA A 72 -9.41 -19.17 -16.71
CA ALA A 72 -10.14 -18.13 -17.42
C ALA A 72 -11.52 -18.63 -17.92
N ALA A 73 -11.57 -19.82 -18.51
CA ALA A 73 -12.82 -20.44 -18.96
C ALA A 73 -13.80 -20.72 -17.80
N ARG A 74 -13.29 -21.14 -16.63
CA ARG A 74 -14.11 -21.34 -15.43
C ARG A 74 -14.71 -20.03 -14.91
N ILE A 75 -13.91 -18.96 -14.86
CA ILE A 75 -14.40 -17.64 -14.43
C ILE A 75 -15.49 -17.13 -15.38
N GLN A 76 -15.33 -17.29 -16.70
CA GLN A 76 -16.33 -16.86 -17.69
C GLN A 76 -17.68 -17.58 -17.56
N THR A 77 -17.70 -18.80 -17.03
CA THR A 77 -18.92 -19.60 -16.85
C THR A 77 -19.53 -19.47 -15.45
N MET A 78 -18.81 -18.85 -14.50
CA MET A 78 -19.33 -18.59 -13.16
C MET A 78 -20.44 -17.54 -13.19
N ARG A 79 -21.57 -17.85 -12.53
CA ARG A 79 -22.66 -16.90 -12.30
C ARG A 79 -22.66 -16.50 -10.83
N ILE A 80 -22.40 -15.22 -10.57
CA ILE A 80 -22.52 -14.66 -9.23
C ILE A 80 -23.99 -14.32 -9.00
N THR A 81 -24.66 -15.06 -8.12
CA THR A 81 -25.99 -14.69 -7.62
C THR A 81 -25.78 -13.83 -6.39
N ARG A 82 -26.13 -12.54 -6.48
CA ARG A 82 -26.14 -11.64 -5.34
C ARG A 82 -27.42 -11.94 -4.55
N ARG A 83 -27.28 -12.37 -3.30
CA ARG A 83 -28.40 -12.61 -2.38
C ARG A 83 -28.76 -11.35 -1.62
#